data_AF-A0A7C2D5N3-F1
#
_entry.id   AF-A0A7C2D5N3-F1
#
_cell.length_a   1.000
_cell.length_b   1.000
_cell.length_c   1.000
_cell.angle_alpha   90.00
_cell.angle_beta   90.00
_cell.angle_gamma   90.00
#
_symmetry.space_group_name_H-M   'P 1'
#
loop_
_entity.id
_entity.type
_entity.pdbx_description
1 polymer ?
#
loop_
_entity_poly.entity_id
_entity_poly.type
_entity_poly.pdbx_seq_one_letter_code
_entity_poly.pdbx_strand_id
1 'polypeptide(L)'
;MLEQEKLVGLRRRRQEWEERVAREGVERPQSFTTISGRPVRRVYDPTDVAGLDYERDLGYPGEYPYTRGIYATGYRGKVWTMRQFSGFGLAEETNARFKFLLSEGQTGLSIAFDLPTLYGYDTDHPMAEGEFGKCGVAVSSLRDMEILLDGIPLGEISTSMTINSPAAVIWAMYIAVADRQGVPRERLRGTIQNDILKEYIAQKEFLFPPEPSMRLVVDTVEFCVREVPKWHPISISGYHIREAGSTAGQELAFTLADGLEYVRWCLERGLDIDEFAPTFSFFFNCHNDFFEEVAKFRAARRLWAREMRETFGAKDPRSWWMRFHTQTAGCSLTAQQPEVNLIRTTIQALAAVLGGTQSLHTNSWDEALALPSEKAARLALRVQQVIAHESGVVNTVDPLGGSYFVEALTQELEEEARAYFRRIEDLGGVIPAIRMGFFQREIAEASYRYQREVDEGQRVVVGVNEYVLEEPIEIPILRVDPTGEGYRRQVERLRELRRERDNREVARCLRRLEQACRGQENVMPHLIEAVKAYCTLGEICDVMRDVFGTYQEEAIY
;
A
#
# COMPACT_ATOMS: atom_id res chain seq x y z
N MET A 1 4.65 17.75 41.86
CA MET A 1 3.81 17.60 43.07
C MET A 1 2.38 18.07 42.81
N LEU A 2 2.16 19.36 42.49
CA LEU A 2 0.82 19.92 42.19
C LEU A 2 0.07 19.23 41.03
N GLU A 3 0.80 18.79 40.01
CA GLU A 3 0.21 18.08 38.85
C GLU A 3 -0.18 16.63 39.18
N GLN A 4 0.60 15.95 40.03
CA GLN A 4 0.28 14.61 40.51
C GLN A 4 -0.93 14.62 41.46
N GLU A 5 -1.04 15.61 42.34
CA GLU A 5 -2.23 15.78 43.20
C GLU A 5 -3.49 16.03 42.38
N LYS A 6 -3.39 16.83 41.31
CA LYS A 6 -4.49 17.06 40.36
C LYS A 6 -4.91 15.77 39.65
N LEU A 7 -3.95 14.96 39.20
CA LEU A 7 -4.24 13.66 38.57
C LEU A 7 -4.90 12.68 39.56
N VAL A 8 -4.45 12.63 40.81
CA VAL A 8 -5.09 11.81 41.86
C VAL A 8 -6.55 12.26 42.08
N GLY A 9 -6.79 13.57 42.15
CA GLY A 9 -8.14 14.12 42.25
C GLY A 9 -9.03 13.76 41.06
N LEU A 10 -8.50 13.81 39.84
CA LEU A 10 -9.23 13.40 38.62
C LEU A 10 -9.55 11.91 38.62
N ARG A 11 -8.60 11.05 39.00
CA ARG A 11 -8.82 9.60 39.12
C ARG A 11 -9.92 9.28 40.12
N ARG A 12 -9.91 9.92 41.29
CA ARG A 12 -10.97 9.74 42.30
C ARG A 12 -12.34 10.17 41.74
N ARG A 13 -12.41 11.33 41.09
CA ARG A 13 -13.65 11.84 40.48
C ARG A 13 -14.17 10.92 39.38
N ARG A 14 -13.27 10.35 38.56
CA ARG A 14 -13.61 9.35 37.54
C ARG A 14 -14.21 8.11 38.18
N GLN A 15 -13.59 7.58 39.24
CA GLN A 15 -14.12 6.43 39.97
C GLN A 15 -15.52 6.71 40.54
N GLU A 16 -15.72 7.85 41.20
CA GLU A 16 -17.05 8.26 41.71
C GLU A 16 -18.09 8.35 40.58
N TRP A 17 -17.69 8.84 39.40
CA TRP A 17 -18.55 8.90 38.22
C TRP A 17 -18.85 7.51 37.64
N GLU A 18 -17.85 6.63 37.52
CA GLU A 18 -18.01 5.25 37.03
C GLU A 18 -18.93 4.44 37.93
N GLU A 19 -18.78 4.55 39.26
CA GLU A 19 -19.68 3.93 40.23
C GLU A 19 -21.12 4.44 40.10
N ARG A 20 -21.30 5.74 39.83
CA ARG A 20 -22.64 6.30 39.57
C ARG A 20 -23.24 5.75 38.27
N VAL A 21 -22.46 5.73 37.19
CA VAL A 21 -22.92 5.19 35.89
C VAL A 21 -23.26 3.71 36.02
N ALA A 22 -22.50 2.93 36.78
CA ALA A 22 -22.80 1.52 37.03
C ALA A 22 -24.12 1.31 37.81
N ARG A 23 -24.54 2.29 38.62
CA ARG A 23 -25.83 2.25 39.34
C ARG A 23 -27.00 2.74 38.51
N GLU A 24 -26.81 3.75 37.68
CA GLU A 24 -27.89 4.51 37.01
C GLU A 24 -28.02 4.18 35.51
N GLY A 25 -26.95 3.75 34.87
CA GLY A 25 -26.87 3.53 33.43
C GLY A 25 -27.02 2.06 33.05
N VAL A 26 -27.61 1.83 31.88
CA VAL A 26 -27.62 0.51 31.22
C VAL A 26 -26.99 0.71 29.84
N GLU A 27 -25.84 0.05 29.62
CA GLU A 27 -25.22 0.00 28.30
C GLU A 27 -25.84 -1.09 27.45
N ARG A 28 -25.69 -0.95 26.12
CA ARG A 28 -26.06 -2.03 25.20
C ARG A 28 -25.25 -3.28 25.55
N PRO A 29 -25.86 -4.49 25.47
CA PRO A 29 -25.20 -5.75 25.82
C PRO A 29 -24.26 -6.20 24.70
N GLN A 30 -23.24 -5.39 24.40
CA GLN A 30 -22.22 -5.67 23.39
C GLN A 30 -20.82 -5.39 23.96
N SER A 31 -19.82 -6.03 23.37
CA SER A 31 -18.43 -5.67 23.63
C SER A 31 -18.14 -4.31 22.98
N PHE A 32 -17.55 -3.38 23.75
CA PHE A 32 -17.08 -2.10 23.22
C PHE A 32 -15.61 -2.25 22.88
N THR A 33 -15.34 -2.68 21.65
CA THR A 33 -13.99 -2.83 21.13
C THR A 33 -13.84 -2.08 19.83
N THR A 34 -12.59 -1.83 19.43
CA THR A 34 -12.29 -1.51 18.04
C THR A 34 -12.57 -2.72 17.13
N ILE A 35 -12.50 -2.52 15.82
CA ILE A 35 -12.58 -3.64 14.87
C ILE A 35 -11.44 -4.66 15.03
N SER A 36 -10.29 -4.22 15.55
CA SER A 36 -9.16 -5.10 15.86
C SER A 36 -9.31 -5.89 17.17
N GLY A 37 -10.43 -5.72 17.88
CA GLY A 37 -10.72 -6.41 19.15
C GLY A 37 -10.12 -5.73 20.38
N ARG A 38 -9.63 -4.48 20.25
CA ARG A 38 -9.08 -3.72 21.39
C ARG A 38 -10.21 -3.13 22.24
N PRO A 39 -10.25 -3.36 23.57
CA PRO A 39 -11.27 -2.75 24.43
C PRO A 39 -11.20 -1.22 24.41
N VAL A 40 -12.36 -0.57 24.28
CA VAL A 40 -12.51 0.88 24.28
C VAL A 40 -13.20 1.30 25.56
N ARG A 41 -12.56 2.20 26.33
CA ARG A 41 -13.17 2.75 27.55
C ARG A 41 -14.33 3.67 27.18
N ARG A 42 -15.34 3.73 28.06
CA ARG A 42 -16.51 4.62 27.92
C ARG A 42 -16.11 6.09 27.75
N VAL A 43 -15.09 6.52 28.47
CA VAL A 43 -14.56 7.88 28.44
C VAL A 43 -13.05 7.86 28.61
N TYR A 44 -12.39 8.78 27.89
CA TYR A 44 -10.98 9.09 28.04
C TYR A 44 -10.85 10.54 28.55
N ASP A 45 -9.94 10.77 29.48
CA ASP A 45 -9.73 12.01 30.19
C ASP A 45 -8.20 12.30 30.36
N PRO A 46 -7.79 13.43 30.98
CA PRO A 46 -6.37 13.75 31.12
C PRO A 46 -5.52 12.68 31.83
N THR A 47 -6.12 11.80 32.63
CA THR A 47 -5.41 10.74 33.35
C THR A 47 -4.97 9.60 32.42
N ASP A 48 -5.63 9.42 31.28
CA ASP A 48 -5.31 8.40 30.28
C ASP A 48 -4.08 8.77 29.42
N VAL A 49 -3.76 10.06 29.36
CA VAL A 49 -2.60 10.59 28.62
C VAL A 49 -1.57 11.25 29.55
N ALA A 50 -1.61 10.93 30.85
CA ALA A 50 -0.78 11.60 31.85
C ALA A 50 0.74 11.41 31.65
N GLY A 51 1.15 10.37 30.90
CA GLY A 51 2.55 10.12 30.54
C GLY A 51 2.98 10.70 29.18
N LEU A 52 2.03 11.26 28.42
CA LEU A 52 2.29 11.89 27.14
C LEU A 52 3.02 13.21 27.35
N ASP A 53 4.16 13.38 26.70
CA ASP A 53 4.90 14.64 26.67
C ASP A 53 4.70 15.33 25.32
N TYR A 54 4.24 16.58 25.34
CA TYR A 54 3.87 17.29 24.11
C TYR A 54 5.06 17.44 23.16
N GLU A 55 6.24 17.85 23.64
CA GLU A 55 7.40 18.09 22.78
C GLU A 55 8.02 16.78 22.27
N ARG A 56 8.07 15.75 23.11
CA ARG A 56 8.67 14.45 22.79
C ARG A 56 7.78 13.56 21.91
N ASP A 57 6.48 13.54 22.16
CA ASP A 57 5.57 12.54 21.59
C ASP A 57 4.62 13.09 20.52
N LEU A 58 4.33 14.40 20.54
CA LEU A 58 3.47 15.04 19.55
C LEU A 58 4.25 15.98 18.63
N GLY A 59 4.92 16.98 19.21
CA GLY A 59 5.60 18.06 18.51
C GLY A 59 4.64 18.97 17.74
N TYR A 60 5.21 19.87 16.95
CA TYR A 60 4.48 20.60 15.92
C TYR A 60 4.46 19.79 14.61
N PRO A 61 3.42 19.93 13.76
CA PRO A 61 3.45 19.35 12.43
C PRO A 61 4.69 19.80 11.65
N GLY A 62 5.31 18.88 10.90
CA GLY A 62 6.56 19.14 10.19
C GLY A 62 7.84 19.07 11.05
N GLU A 63 7.72 18.74 12.34
CA GLU A 63 8.86 18.54 13.25
C GLU A 63 8.87 17.13 13.81
N TYR A 64 10.04 16.67 14.27
CA TYR A 64 10.19 15.38 14.93
C TYR A 64 9.28 15.29 16.18
N PRO A 65 8.59 14.17 16.43
CA PRO A 65 8.64 12.88 15.72
C PRO A 65 7.55 12.72 14.64
N TYR A 66 7.02 13.82 14.08
CA TYR A 66 6.07 13.86 12.97
C TYR A 66 4.71 13.20 13.23
N THR A 67 4.35 12.94 14.48
CA THR A 67 3.05 12.38 14.89
C THR A 67 1.89 13.15 14.24
N ARG A 68 2.00 14.49 14.25
CA ARG A 68 0.98 15.42 13.73
C ARG A 68 1.07 15.69 12.23
N GLY A 69 1.94 14.97 11.52
CA GLY A 69 2.14 15.07 10.07
C GLY A 69 3.54 15.56 9.69
N ILE A 70 4.01 15.14 8.50
CA ILE A 70 5.37 15.42 8.01
C ILE A 70 5.54 16.84 7.42
N TYR A 71 4.45 17.56 7.15
CA TYR A 71 4.47 18.91 6.58
C TYR A 71 3.87 19.92 7.54
N ALA A 72 4.57 21.03 7.78
CA ALA A 72 4.15 22.06 8.73
C ALA A 72 2.78 22.69 8.40
N THR A 73 2.48 22.85 7.11
CA THR A 73 1.20 23.42 6.65
C THR A 73 0.11 22.36 6.41
N GLY A 74 0.44 21.07 6.48
CA GLY A 74 -0.46 19.97 6.12
C GLY A 74 -1.23 20.25 4.82
N TYR A 75 -2.54 20.01 4.83
CA TYR A 75 -3.40 20.24 3.67
C TYR A 75 -3.76 21.69 3.38
N ARG A 76 -3.43 22.62 4.29
CA ARG A 76 -3.55 24.06 4.01
C ARG A 76 -2.58 24.52 2.93
N GLY A 77 -1.44 23.83 2.81
CA GLY A 77 -0.48 24.04 1.74
C GLY A 77 -0.86 23.31 0.46
N LYS A 78 -1.06 21.99 0.56
CA LYS A 78 -1.43 21.14 -0.57
C LYS A 78 -2.24 19.95 -0.09
N VAL A 79 -3.41 19.73 -0.70
CA VAL A 79 -4.21 18.51 -0.47
C VAL A 79 -3.46 17.25 -0.94
N TRP A 80 -3.87 16.08 -0.44
CA TRP A 80 -3.30 14.80 -0.88
C TRP A 80 -3.46 14.59 -2.38
N THR A 81 -2.64 13.72 -2.95
CA THR A 81 -2.80 13.30 -4.35
C THR A 81 -4.00 12.35 -4.45
N MET A 82 -5.06 12.80 -5.11
CA MET A 82 -6.20 11.97 -5.52
C MET A 82 -5.74 11.03 -6.63
N ARG A 83 -5.58 9.75 -6.29
CA ARG A 83 -4.93 8.75 -7.16
C ARG A 83 -5.81 7.50 -7.24
N GLN A 84 -6.61 7.40 -8.30
CA GLN A 84 -7.40 6.19 -8.54
C GLN A 84 -6.53 5.10 -9.17
N PHE A 85 -6.79 3.88 -8.73
CA PHE A 85 -6.16 2.66 -9.21
C PHE A 85 -6.91 2.22 -10.45
N SER A 86 -6.19 1.96 -11.55
CA SER A 86 -6.80 1.67 -12.82
C SER A 86 -5.92 0.77 -13.68
N GLY A 87 -6.56 -0.22 -14.30
CA GLY A 87 -5.98 -1.12 -15.28
C GLY A 87 -6.97 -2.22 -15.59
N PHE A 88 -7.16 -2.53 -16.86
CA PHE A 88 -7.93 -3.68 -17.34
C PHE A 88 -7.65 -3.92 -18.82
N GLY A 89 -7.77 -5.16 -19.27
CA GLY A 89 -7.74 -5.52 -20.68
C GLY A 89 -6.45 -5.06 -21.38
N LEU A 90 -6.63 -4.47 -22.57
CA LEU A 90 -5.55 -3.99 -23.41
C LEU A 90 -4.95 -2.67 -22.89
N ALA A 91 -3.68 -2.44 -23.26
CA ALA A 91 -2.97 -1.20 -23.02
C ALA A 91 -3.73 0.04 -23.54
N GLU A 92 -4.37 -0.05 -24.71
CA GLU A 92 -5.18 1.02 -25.29
C GLU A 92 -6.40 1.39 -24.43
N GLU A 93 -7.08 0.39 -23.87
CA GLU A 93 -8.29 0.57 -23.05
C GLU A 93 -7.92 1.23 -21.71
N THR A 94 -6.84 0.74 -21.10
CA THR A 94 -6.31 1.33 -19.87
C THR A 94 -5.79 2.75 -20.10
N ASN A 95 -5.11 3.03 -21.22
CA ASN A 95 -4.68 4.39 -21.58
C ASN A 95 -5.87 5.35 -21.71
N ALA A 96 -6.96 4.91 -22.37
CA ALA A 96 -8.19 5.69 -22.47
C ALA A 96 -8.78 5.97 -21.08
N ARG A 97 -8.77 4.98 -20.17
CA ARG A 97 -9.21 5.17 -18.78
C ARG A 97 -8.32 6.17 -18.02
N PHE A 98 -7.01 6.17 -18.22
CA PHE A 98 -6.12 7.17 -17.62
C PHE A 98 -6.46 8.59 -18.08
N LYS A 99 -6.64 8.79 -19.39
CA LYS A 99 -7.02 10.09 -19.95
C LYS A 99 -8.38 10.55 -19.42
N PHE A 100 -9.35 9.64 -19.29
CA PHE A 100 -10.64 9.92 -18.66
C PHE A 100 -10.49 10.37 -17.20
N LEU A 101 -9.79 9.62 -16.36
CA LEU A 101 -9.63 9.95 -14.94
C LEU A 101 -8.87 11.28 -14.74
N LEU A 102 -7.83 11.54 -15.54
CA LEU A 102 -7.13 12.83 -15.55
C LEU A 102 -8.08 13.98 -15.89
N SER A 103 -8.98 13.79 -16.88
CA SER A 103 -9.98 14.80 -17.23
C SER A 103 -11.03 15.05 -16.13
N GLU A 104 -11.26 14.07 -15.25
CA GLU A 104 -12.19 14.13 -14.12
C GLU A 104 -11.56 14.71 -12.82
N GLY A 105 -10.28 15.11 -12.88
CA GLY A 105 -9.56 15.76 -11.78
C GLY A 105 -8.61 14.86 -10.98
N GLN A 106 -8.31 13.66 -11.48
CA GLN A 106 -7.20 12.85 -10.93
C GLN A 106 -5.87 13.60 -11.09
N THR A 107 -5.00 13.52 -10.07
CA THR A 107 -3.74 14.29 -10.02
C THR A 107 -2.47 13.43 -10.12
N GLY A 108 -2.62 12.11 -10.24
CA GLY A 108 -1.53 11.17 -10.48
C GLY A 108 -2.07 9.83 -10.98
N LEU A 109 -1.27 9.09 -11.76
CA LEU A 109 -1.66 7.78 -12.30
C LEU A 109 -1.38 6.66 -11.31
N SER A 110 -2.18 5.60 -11.31
CA SER A 110 -1.84 4.35 -10.62
C SER A 110 -2.22 3.17 -11.49
N ILE A 111 -1.22 2.40 -11.90
CA ILE A 111 -1.34 1.32 -12.87
C ILE A 111 -1.51 -0.01 -12.12
N ALA A 112 -2.63 -0.69 -12.42
CA ALA A 112 -2.89 -2.07 -12.01
C ALA A 112 -2.53 -3.02 -13.15
N PHE A 113 -1.81 -4.11 -12.89
CA PHE A 113 -1.40 -5.08 -13.89
C PHE A 113 -2.18 -6.40 -13.74
N ASP A 114 -2.32 -7.15 -14.83
CA ASP A 114 -2.99 -8.45 -14.77
C ASP A 114 -2.11 -9.52 -14.09
N LEU A 115 -2.71 -10.65 -13.67
CA LEU A 115 -1.98 -11.73 -13.00
C LEU A 115 -0.78 -12.24 -13.83
N PRO A 116 -0.88 -12.48 -15.15
CA PRO A 116 0.27 -12.85 -15.96
C PRO A 116 1.43 -11.88 -15.80
N THR A 117 1.16 -10.58 -15.89
CA THR A 117 2.17 -9.53 -15.69
C THR A 117 2.74 -9.55 -14.27
N LEU A 118 1.89 -9.67 -13.24
CA LEU A 118 2.31 -9.72 -11.83
C LEU A 118 3.20 -10.94 -11.53
N TYR A 119 2.93 -12.07 -12.17
CA TYR A 119 3.73 -13.30 -12.06
C TYR A 119 4.89 -13.40 -13.07
N GLY A 120 5.13 -12.36 -13.88
CA GLY A 120 6.23 -12.32 -14.86
C GLY A 120 6.08 -13.34 -15.99
N TYR A 121 4.86 -13.56 -16.45
CA TYR A 121 4.55 -14.37 -17.62
C TYR A 121 4.07 -13.48 -18.76
N ASP A 122 4.44 -13.86 -19.99
CA ASP A 122 3.82 -13.29 -21.18
C ASP A 122 2.37 -13.78 -21.32
N THR A 123 1.53 -12.98 -21.98
CA THR A 123 0.09 -13.31 -22.17
C THR A 123 -0.13 -14.64 -22.90
N ASP A 124 0.81 -15.10 -23.73
CA ASP A 124 0.72 -16.37 -24.46
C ASP A 124 1.33 -17.57 -23.72
N HIS A 125 1.78 -17.38 -22.49
CA HIS A 125 2.29 -18.47 -21.64
C HIS A 125 1.14 -19.37 -21.15
N PRO A 126 1.31 -20.70 -21.05
CA PRO A 126 0.24 -21.60 -20.58
C PRO A 126 -0.33 -21.26 -19.20
N MET A 127 0.51 -20.80 -18.27
CA MET A 127 0.05 -20.35 -16.93
C MET A 127 -0.79 -19.06 -16.95
N ALA A 128 -0.82 -18.34 -18.07
CA ALA A 128 -1.60 -17.11 -18.23
C ALA A 128 -3.01 -17.36 -18.80
N GLU A 129 -3.34 -18.60 -19.16
CA GLU A 129 -4.61 -18.94 -19.79
C GLU A 129 -5.80 -18.51 -18.90
N GLY A 130 -6.70 -17.71 -19.49
CA GLY A 130 -7.89 -17.22 -18.80
C GLY A 130 -7.69 -15.99 -17.91
N GLU A 131 -6.46 -15.50 -17.71
CA GLU A 131 -6.19 -14.38 -16.79
C GLU A 131 -5.88 -13.04 -17.47
N PHE A 132 -5.84 -13.03 -18.81
CA PHE A 132 -5.60 -11.81 -19.60
C PHE A 132 -6.51 -10.66 -19.18
N GLY A 133 -5.89 -9.57 -18.75
CA GLY A 133 -6.57 -8.30 -18.54
C GLY A 133 -7.59 -8.25 -17.38
N LYS A 134 -7.83 -9.36 -16.67
CA LYS A 134 -8.96 -9.50 -15.75
C LYS A 134 -8.89 -8.60 -14.52
N CYS A 135 -7.72 -8.53 -13.88
CA CYS A 135 -7.48 -7.74 -12.67
C CYS A 135 -6.63 -6.48 -12.91
N GLY A 136 -6.23 -6.24 -14.15
CA GLY A 136 -5.32 -5.15 -14.50
C GLY A 136 -4.99 -5.14 -15.98
N VAL A 137 -4.11 -4.25 -16.41
CA VAL A 137 -3.66 -4.20 -17.81
C VAL A 137 -2.64 -5.30 -18.12
N ALA A 138 -2.75 -5.90 -19.30
CA ALA A 138 -1.76 -6.87 -19.78
C ALA A 138 -0.52 -6.17 -20.35
N VAL A 139 0.67 -6.49 -19.84
CA VAL A 139 1.96 -5.97 -20.33
C VAL A 139 2.94 -7.12 -20.47
N SER A 140 3.25 -7.53 -21.70
CA SER A 140 4.25 -8.57 -21.98
C SER A 140 5.57 -7.97 -22.51
N SER A 141 5.58 -6.69 -22.88
CA SER A 141 6.75 -6.08 -23.51
C SER A 141 6.77 -4.55 -23.40
N LEU A 142 7.92 -3.97 -23.76
CA LEU A 142 8.04 -2.51 -23.92
C LEU A 142 7.02 -1.94 -24.93
N ARG A 143 6.62 -2.70 -25.96
CA ARG A 143 5.61 -2.26 -26.94
C ARG A 143 4.25 -2.02 -26.29
N ASP A 144 3.88 -2.83 -25.29
CA ASP A 144 2.62 -2.63 -24.55
C ASP A 144 2.72 -1.40 -23.63
N MET A 145 3.86 -1.21 -22.96
CA MET A 145 4.10 -0.04 -22.11
C MET A 145 4.10 1.27 -22.91
N GLU A 146 4.60 1.25 -24.15
CA GLU A 146 4.54 2.39 -25.08
C GLU A 146 3.11 2.79 -25.39
N ILE A 147 2.24 1.81 -25.70
CA ILE A 147 0.82 2.03 -25.95
C ILE A 147 0.11 2.53 -24.68
N LEU A 148 0.41 1.90 -23.54
CA LEU A 148 -0.20 2.20 -22.25
C LEU A 148 0.03 3.67 -21.84
N LEU A 149 1.21 4.21 -22.16
CA LEU A 149 1.64 5.55 -21.78
C LEU A 149 1.57 6.56 -22.95
N ASP A 150 0.97 6.17 -24.07
CA ASP A 150 0.87 7.04 -25.25
C ASP A 150 0.08 8.32 -24.94
N GLY A 151 0.67 9.47 -25.29
CA GLY A 151 0.12 10.79 -25.02
C GLY A 151 0.08 11.21 -23.55
N ILE A 152 0.72 10.47 -22.64
CA ILE A 152 0.85 10.85 -21.22
C ILE A 152 2.19 11.57 -20.99
N PRO A 153 2.20 12.81 -20.47
CA PRO A 153 3.43 13.56 -20.22
C PRO A 153 4.15 13.07 -18.95
N LEU A 154 5.03 12.06 -19.07
CA LEU A 154 5.70 11.41 -17.93
C LEU A 154 6.62 12.33 -17.11
N GLY A 155 7.06 13.46 -17.70
CA GLY A 155 7.84 14.48 -17.00
C GLY A 155 7.02 15.47 -16.16
N GLU A 156 5.69 15.37 -16.21
CA GLU A 156 4.74 16.29 -15.56
C GLU A 156 3.81 15.57 -14.58
N ILE A 157 3.45 14.32 -14.85
CA ILE A 157 2.54 13.53 -14.01
C ILE A 157 3.33 12.55 -13.12
N SER A 158 2.86 12.35 -11.89
CA SER A 158 3.40 11.30 -11.01
C SER A 158 2.68 9.98 -11.25
N THR A 159 3.42 8.91 -11.53
CA THR A 159 2.87 7.57 -11.81
C THR A 159 3.19 6.59 -10.69
N SER A 160 2.20 5.87 -10.20
CA SER A 160 2.36 4.72 -9.32
C SER A 160 2.16 3.43 -10.11
N MET A 161 2.93 2.39 -9.82
CA MET A 161 2.80 1.06 -10.43
C MET A 161 2.74 0.00 -9.33
N THR A 162 1.60 -0.68 -9.21
CA THR A 162 1.41 -1.78 -8.25
C THR A 162 1.93 -3.06 -8.87
N ILE A 163 3.24 -3.26 -8.72
CA ILE A 163 4.00 -4.38 -9.27
C ILE A 163 5.11 -4.72 -8.27
N ASN A 164 5.40 -6.00 -8.08
CA ASN A 164 6.31 -6.48 -7.03
C ASN A 164 7.43 -7.35 -7.60
N SER A 165 7.21 -8.66 -7.77
CA SER A 165 8.27 -9.56 -8.22
C SER A 165 8.96 -9.14 -9.53
N PRO A 166 8.23 -8.77 -10.60
CA PRO A 166 8.85 -8.23 -11.80
C PRO A 166 8.92 -6.69 -11.80
N ALA A 167 8.87 -6.02 -10.64
CA ALA A 167 8.85 -4.55 -10.55
C ALA A 167 10.04 -3.90 -11.23
N ALA A 168 11.25 -4.45 -11.07
CA ALA A 168 12.45 -3.96 -11.72
C ALA A 168 12.32 -3.99 -13.26
N VAL A 169 11.68 -5.04 -13.81
CA VAL A 169 11.47 -5.21 -15.26
C VAL A 169 10.43 -4.20 -15.77
N ILE A 170 9.29 -4.10 -15.11
CA ILE A 170 8.22 -3.16 -15.48
C ILE A 170 8.69 -1.70 -15.32
N TRP A 171 9.48 -1.39 -14.30
CA TRP A 171 10.08 -0.07 -14.14
C TRP A 171 11.11 0.23 -15.22
N ALA A 172 11.93 -0.75 -15.62
CA ALA A 172 12.83 -0.59 -16.77
C ALA A 172 12.05 -0.27 -18.06
N MET A 173 10.89 -0.89 -18.28
CA MET A 173 10.01 -0.54 -19.41
C MET A 173 9.51 0.91 -19.30
N TYR A 174 9.07 1.34 -18.11
CA TYR A 174 8.65 2.73 -17.87
C TYR A 174 9.77 3.74 -18.16
N ILE A 175 10.98 3.47 -17.67
CA ILE A 175 12.18 4.31 -17.95
C ILE A 175 12.46 4.33 -19.45
N ALA A 176 12.36 3.21 -20.15
CA ALA A 176 12.59 3.16 -21.59
C ALA A 176 11.57 3.99 -22.38
N VAL A 177 10.29 4.03 -21.97
CA VAL A 177 9.29 4.94 -22.56
C VAL A 177 9.63 6.40 -22.26
N ALA A 178 10.00 6.72 -21.02
CA ALA A 178 10.42 8.08 -20.65
C ALA A 178 11.63 8.57 -21.46
N ASP A 179 12.64 7.70 -21.64
CA ASP A 179 13.83 7.98 -22.46
C ASP A 179 13.42 8.27 -23.92
N ARG A 180 12.45 7.52 -24.47
CA ARG A 180 11.93 7.76 -25.84
C ARG A 180 11.14 9.05 -25.97
N GLN A 181 10.41 9.45 -24.93
CA GLN A 181 9.75 10.76 -24.87
C GLN A 181 10.74 11.91 -24.65
N GLY A 182 12.04 11.62 -24.44
CA GLY A 182 13.07 12.63 -24.18
C GLY A 182 12.95 13.26 -22.80
N VAL A 183 12.31 12.58 -21.83
CA VAL A 183 12.18 13.06 -20.45
C VAL A 183 13.45 12.74 -19.68
N PRO A 184 14.17 13.75 -19.14
CA PRO A 184 15.30 13.51 -18.26
C PRO A 184 14.88 12.69 -17.04
N ARG A 185 15.62 11.62 -16.72
CA ARG A 185 15.27 10.69 -15.63
C ARG A 185 15.10 11.37 -14.27
N GLU A 186 15.91 12.39 -13.99
CA GLU A 186 15.82 13.27 -12.80
C GLU A 186 14.51 14.07 -12.66
N ARG A 187 13.69 14.11 -13.72
CA ARG A 187 12.34 14.71 -13.69
C ARG A 187 11.24 13.71 -13.45
N LEU A 188 11.50 12.41 -13.58
CA LEU A 188 10.50 11.37 -13.36
C LEU A 188 10.11 11.35 -11.88
N ARG A 189 8.79 11.35 -11.65
CA ARG A 189 8.19 11.27 -10.32
C ARG A 189 7.23 10.11 -10.31
N GLY A 190 7.27 9.32 -9.25
CA GLY A 190 6.42 8.15 -9.19
C GLY A 190 6.83 7.19 -8.11
N THR A 191 6.16 6.05 -8.11
CA THR A 191 6.34 4.99 -7.14
C THR A 191 6.21 3.64 -7.85
N ILE A 192 7.07 2.70 -7.52
CA ILE A 192 6.82 1.28 -7.75
C ILE A 192 6.58 0.62 -6.40
N GLN A 193 5.68 -0.35 -6.33
CA GLN A 193 5.37 -1.00 -5.07
C GLN A 193 6.59 -1.76 -4.54
N ASN A 194 7.11 -2.72 -5.33
CA ASN A 194 8.42 -3.35 -5.13
C ASN A 194 8.70 -3.83 -3.69
N ASP A 195 7.64 -4.18 -2.97
CA ASP A 195 7.70 -4.72 -1.62
C ASP A 195 7.41 -6.21 -1.73
N ILE A 196 8.48 -6.99 -1.74
CA ILE A 196 8.41 -8.45 -1.85
C ILE A 196 8.13 -9.12 -0.49
N LEU A 197 8.47 -8.50 0.64
CA LEU A 197 8.29 -9.15 1.95
C LEU A 197 6.81 -9.38 2.23
N LYS A 198 5.97 -8.38 1.95
CA LYS A 198 4.52 -8.52 2.03
C LYS A 198 3.91 -9.51 1.02
N GLU A 199 4.62 -9.87 -0.06
CA GLU A 199 4.14 -10.92 -0.98
C GLU A 199 4.15 -12.28 -0.31
N TYR A 200 5.23 -12.60 0.40
CA TYR A 200 5.28 -13.85 1.16
C TYR A 200 4.32 -13.83 2.34
N ILE A 201 4.11 -12.66 2.97
CA ILE A 201 3.22 -12.53 4.12
C ILE A 201 1.75 -12.64 3.72
N ALA A 202 1.30 -11.91 2.69
CA ALA A 202 -0.13 -11.70 2.44
C ALA A 202 -0.56 -11.78 0.96
N GLN A 203 0.08 -11.05 0.04
CA GLN A 203 -0.45 -10.83 -1.32
C GLN A 203 -0.19 -11.99 -2.31
N LYS A 204 0.89 -12.77 -2.09
CA LYS A 204 1.22 -14.03 -2.79
C LYS A 204 1.69 -13.92 -4.25
N GLU A 205 2.06 -12.75 -4.73
CA GLU A 205 2.61 -12.52 -6.08
C GLU A 205 4.16 -12.59 -6.10
N PHE A 206 4.70 -13.73 -5.67
CA PHE A 206 6.15 -13.99 -5.65
C PHE A 206 6.62 -14.84 -6.85
N LEU A 207 7.87 -14.61 -7.29
CA LEU A 207 8.53 -15.41 -8.33
C LEU A 207 9.72 -16.20 -7.75
N PHE A 208 10.65 -15.49 -7.12
CA PHE A 208 11.92 -16.01 -6.64
C PHE A 208 11.88 -16.20 -5.11
N PRO A 209 12.86 -16.89 -4.51
CA PRO A 209 13.00 -16.92 -3.04
C PRO A 209 13.23 -15.53 -2.42
N PRO A 210 13.08 -15.38 -1.09
CA PRO A 210 13.22 -14.09 -0.40
C PRO A 210 14.55 -13.37 -0.68
N GLU A 211 15.69 -14.01 -0.50
CA GLU A 211 17.00 -13.37 -0.66
C GLU A 211 17.28 -12.81 -2.07
N PRO A 212 17.12 -13.57 -3.17
CA PRO A 212 17.31 -12.99 -4.50
C PRO A 212 16.29 -11.89 -4.81
N SER A 213 15.07 -11.97 -4.26
CA SER A 213 14.08 -10.91 -4.43
C SER A 213 14.48 -9.63 -3.67
N MET A 214 14.98 -9.76 -2.45
CA MET A 214 15.51 -8.64 -1.66
C MET A 214 16.69 -7.98 -2.38
N ARG A 215 17.58 -8.76 -3.01
CA ARG A 215 18.63 -8.21 -3.88
C ARG A 215 18.05 -7.35 -5.01
N LEU A 216 17.01 -7.81 -5.71
CA LEU A 216 16.40 -7.03 -6.79
C LEU A 216 15.82 -5.71 -6.30
N VAL A 217 15.22 -5.70 -5.10
CA VAL A 217 14.74 -4.47 -4.45
C VAL A 217 15.91 -3.53 -4.18
N VAL A 218 17.00 -4.02 -3.58
CA VAL A 218 18.19 -3.21 -3.28
C VAL A 218 18.85 -2.66 -4.55
N ASP A 219 18.98 -3.48 -5.61
CA ASP A 219 19.50 -3.03 -6.90
C ASP A 219 18.64 -1.88 -7.48
N THR A 220 17.33 -1.99 -7.33
CA THR A 220 16.37 -0.96 -7.75
C THR A 220 16.53 0.33 -6.94
N VAL A 221 16.70 0.22 -5.62
CA VAL A 221 16.97 1.37 -4.73
C VAL A 221 18.30 2.04 -5.10
N GLU A 222 19.39 1.28 -5.23
CA GLU A 222 20.72 1.78 -5.60
C GLU A 222 20.67 2.54 -6.94
N PHE A 223 20.00 1.98 -7.95
CA PHE A 223 19.84 2.63 -9.24
C PHE A 223 18.99 3.91 -9.14
N CYS A 224 17.90 3.87 -8.39
CA CYS A 224 16.99 5.00 -8.21
C CYS A 224 17.67 6.23 -7.60
N VAL A 225 18.45 6.03 -6.53
CA VAL A 225 19.18 7.11 -5.85
C VAL A 225 20.13 7.82 -6.81
N ARG A 226 20.78 7.08 -7.72
CA ARG A 226 21.78 7.63 -8.66
C ARG A 226 21.15 8.28 -9.89
N GLU A 227 20.15 7.65 -10.48
CA GLU A 227 19.67 7.97 -11.83
C GLU A 227 18.27 8.60 -11.86
N VAL A 228 17.43 8.32 -10.86
CA VAL A 228 16.01 8.71 -10.83
C VAL A 228 15.61 9.24 -9.43
N PRO A 229 16.31 10.24 -8.85
CA PRO A 229 16.24 10.57 -7.43
C PRO A 229 14.89 11.11 -6.91
N LYS A 230 13.94 11.40 -7.80
CA LYS A 230 12.57 11.82 -7.43
C LYS A 230 11.54 10.68 -7.49
N TRP A 231 12.00 9.48 -7.79
CA TRP A 231 11.19 8.27 -7.76
C TRP A 231 11.22 7.63 -6.36
N HIS A 232 10.13 6.97 -6.00
CA HIS A 232 10.04 6.14 -4.80
C HIS A 232 10.25 4.68 -5.23
N PRO A 233 11.45 4.09 -5.00
CA PRO A 233 11.81 2.76 -5.51
C PRO A 233 11.10 1.62 -4.77
N ILE A 234 10.40 1.94 -3.69
CA ILE A 234 9.59 1.02 -2.90
C ILE A 234 8.44 1.77 -2.21
N SER A 235 7.30 1.08 -2.13
CA SER A 235 6.16 1.43 -1.30
C SER A 235 5.88 0.29 -0.32
N ILE A 236 6.41 0.41 0.89
CA ILE A 236 6.34 -0.62 1.92
C ILE A 236 4.90 -0.74 2.42
N SER A 237 4.28 -1.91 2.27
CA SER A 237 2.84 -2.04 2.12
C SER A 237 2.17 -2.87 3.22
N GLY A 238 1.43 -2.20 4.10
CA GLY A 238 0.49 -2.79 5.04
C GLY A 238 -0.89 -3.09 4.47
N TYR A 239 -1.25 -2.48 3.33
CA TYR A 239 -2.58 -2.63 2.75
C TYR A 239 -3.02 -4.10 2.62
N HIS A 240 -2.21 -4.92 1.95
CA HIS A 240 -2.51 -6.33 1.69
C HIS A 240 -2.48 -7.19 2.96
N ILE A 241 -1.62 -6.83 3.93
CA ILE A 241 -1.57 -7.48 5.25
C ILE A 241 -2.92 -7.28 5.97
N ARG A 242 -3.47 -6.07 5.92
CA ARG A 242 -4.79 -5.75 6.49
C ARG A 242 -5.93 -6.38 5.71
N GLU A 243 -5.90 -6.36 4.38
CA GLU A 243 -6.90 -7.01 3.52
C GLU A 243 -6.93 -8.55 3.72
N ALA A 244 -5.80 -9.17 4.03
CA ALA A 244 -5.71 -10.59 4.38
C ALA A 244 -6.31 -10.92 5.77
N GLY A 245 -6.63 -9.90 6.58
CA GLY A 245 -7.37 -10.03 7.84
C GLY A 245 -6.58 -9.71 9.10
N SER A 246 -5.44 -9.02 9.00
CA SER A 246 -4.68 -8.59 10.18
C SER A 246 -5.44 -7.57 11.03
N THR A 247 -5.04 -7.39 12.29
CA THR A 247 -5.41 -6.22 13.08
C THR A 247 -4.69 -4.95 12.61
N ALA A 248 -5.13 -3.76 13.08
CA ALA A 248 -4.45 -2.50 12.82
C ALA A 248 -3.04 -2.47 13.45
N GLY A 249 -2.89 -3.08 14.62
CA GLY A 249 -1.60 -3.23 15.30
C GLY A 249 -0.65 -4.17 14.54
N GLN A 250 -1.15 -5.29 14.01
CA GLN A 250 -0.39 -6.21 13.16
C GLN A 250 0.01 -5.55 11.84
N GLU A 251 -0.91 -4.85 11.15
CA GLU A 251 -0.59 -4.09 9.95
C GLU A 251 0.53 -3.09 10.23
N LEU A 252 0.40 -2.29 11.28
CA LEU A 252 1.40 -1.32 11.69
C LEU A 252 2.76 -1.98 11.95
N ALA A 253 2.78 -3.06 12.73
CA ALA A 253 4.00 -3.74 13.12
C ALA A 253 4.69 -4.41 11.94
N PHE A 254 3.97 -5.20 11.15
CA PHE A 254 4.56 -6.01 10.09
C PHE A 254 5.07 -5.10 8.96
N THR A 255 4.31 -4.07 8.60
CA THR A 255 4.75 -3.08 7.60
C THR A 255 6.03 -2.35 8.01
N LEU A 256 6.10 -1.90 9.27
CA LEU A 256 7.29 -1.22 9.76
C LEU A 256 8.46 -2.19 9.86
N ALA A 257 8.26 -3.42 10.32
CA ALA A 257 9.30 -4.44 10.37
C ALA A 257 9.91 -4.71 8.98
N ASP A 258 9.07 -4.85 7.95
CA ASP A 258 9.52 -4.97 6.55
C ASP A 258 10.34 -3.74 6.14
N GLY A 259 9.87 -2.53 6.47
CA GLY A 259 10.60 -1.30 6.19
C GLY A 259 11.98 -1.21 6.85
N LEU A 260 12.08 -1.60 8.13
CA LEU A 260 13.35 -1.65 8.85
C LEU A 260 14.28 -2.73 8.26
N GLU A 261 13.74 -3.85 7.78
CA GLU A 261 14.50 -4.89 7.08
C GLU A 261 15.08 -4.38 5.75
N TYR A 262 14.30 -3.65 4.95
CA TYR A 262 14.81 -3.00 3.73
C TYR A 262 15.93 -2.00 4.01
N VAL A 263 15.84 -1.25 5.11
CA VAL A 263 16.92 -0.34 5.55
C VAL A 263 18.20 -1.14 5.85
N ARG A 264 18.10 -2.25 6.58
CA ARG A 264 19.25 -3.12 6.89
C ARG A 264 19.93 -3.65 5.62
N TRP A 265 19.14 -4.13 4.67
CA TRP A 265 19.64 -4.63 3.38
C TRP A 265 20.35 -3.55 2.56
N CYS A 266 19.82 -2.33 2.55
CA CYS A 266 20.47 -1.19 1.87
C CYS A 266 21.78 -0.79 2.56
N LEU A 267 21.83 -0.80 3.90
CA LEU A 267 23.04 -0.55 4.67
C LEU A 267 24.10 -1.62 4.45
N GLU A 268 23.71 -2.90 4.41
CA GLU A 268 24.62 -4.03 4.13
C GLU A 268 25.22 -3.94 2.71
N ARG A 269 24.43 -3.44 1.75
CA ARG A 269 24.92 -3.11 0.40
C ARG A 269 25.94 -1.96 0.39
N GLY A 270 26.02 -1.17 1.46
CA GLY A 270 26.92 -0.02 1.61
C GLY A 270 26.32 1.30 1.14
N LEU A 271 24.99 1.41 1.03
CA LEU A 271 24.33 2.68 0.74
C LEU A 271 24.27 3.57 2.00
N ASP A 272 24.43 4.87 1.83
CA ASP A 272 24.23 5.83 2.92
C ASP A 272 22.73 5.99 3.20
N ILE A 273 22.34 5.88 4.46
CA ILE A 273 20.94 5.97 4.91
C ILE A 273 20.25 7.24 4.45
N ASP A 274 20.96 8.36 4.45
CA ASP A 274 20.39 9.66 4.08
C ASP A 274 20.30 9.85 2.56
N GLU A 275 20.88 8.95 1.76
CA GLU A 275 20.70 8.94 0.31
C GLU A 275 19.41 8.21 -0.10
N PHE A 276 19.09 7.07 0.52
CA PHE A 276 17.96 6.24 0.10
C PHE A 276 16.69 6.40 0.95
N ALA A 277 16.79 6.59 2.28
CA ALA A 277 15.60 6.65 3.14
C ALA A 277 14.64 7.79 2.77
N PRO A 278 15.10 8.99 2.35
CA PRO A 278 14.22 10.04 1.83
C PRO A 278 13.50 9.69 0.53
N THR A 279 13.73 8.53 -0.06
CA THR A 279 12.99 8.01 -1.24
C THR A 279 11.98 6.93 -0.86
N PHE A 280 12.03 6.36 0.34
CA PHE A 280 11.07 5.33 0.74
C PHE A 280 9.68 5.92 0.92
N SER A 281 8.68 5.11 0.60
CA SER A 281 7.26 5.41 0.78
C SER A 281 6.56 4.20 1.36
N PHE A 282 5.36 4.42 1.90
CA PHE A 282 4.56 3.40 2.56
C PHE A 282 3.16 3.35 1.95
N PHE A 283 2.45 2.25 2.18
CA PHE A 283 1.10 2.07 1.73
C PHE A 283 0.26 1.34 2.76
N PHE A 284 -0.79 1.98 3.25
CA PHE A 284 -1.65 1.42 4.28
C PHE A 284 -3.10 1.29 3.84
N ASN A 285 -3.79 0.37 4.50
CA ASN A 285 -5.24 0.27 4.50
C ASN A 285 -5.87 1.36 5.38
N CYS A 286 -7.12 1.72 5.10
CA CYS A 286 -7.97 2.45 6.02
C CYS A 286 -9.30 1.71 6.17
N HIS A 287 -9.43 1.00 7.28
CA HIS A 287 -10.60 0.19 7.60
C HIS A 287 -11.75 1.00 8.23
N ASN A 288 -12.89 0.35 8.49
CA ASN A 288 -14.11 0.93 9.05
C ASN A 288 -13.96 1.59 10.44
N ASP A 289 -12.96 1.22 11.25
CA ASP A 289 -12.79 1.79 12.59
C ASP A 289 -12.08 3.15 12.52
N PHE A 290 -12.88 4.20 12.41
CA PHE A 290 -12.43 5.56 12.14
C PHE A 290 -11.27 6.04 13.04
N PHE A 291 -11.39 5.85 14.37
CA PHE A 291 -10.39 6.37 15.31
C PHE A 291 -9.15 5.48 15.39
N GLU A 292 -9.32 4.16 15.28
CA GLU A 292 -8.20 3.22 15.24
C GLU A 292 -7.29 3.48 14.04
N GLU A 293 -7.88 3.71 12.86
CA GLU A 293 -7.11 3.98 11.65
C GLU A 293 -6.35 5.32 11.73
N VAL A 294 -7.00 6.39 12.23
CA VAL A 294 -6.31 7.67 12.50
C VAL A 294 -5.15 7.46 13.46
N ALA A 295 -5.39 6.74 14.56
CA ALA A 295 -4.37 6.50 15.57
C ALA A 295 -3.18 5.68 15.03
N LYS A 296 -3.45 4.69 14.17
CA LYS A 296 -2.46 3.87 13.46
C LYS A 296 -1.53 4.72 12.62
N PHE A 297 -2.07 5.61 11.78
CA PHE A 297 -1.23 6.46 10.92
C PHE A 297 -0.32 7.42 11.72
N ARG A 298 -0.82 7.93 12.85
CA ARG A 298 -0.03 8.78 13.76
C ARG A 298 1.08 7.98 14.44
N ALA A 299 0.76 6.79 14.93
CA ALA A 299 1.73 5.87 15.53
C ALA A 299 2.82 5.46 14.53
N ALA A 300 2.43 5.17 13.29
CA ALA A 300 3.34 4.79 12.21
C ALA A 300 4.44 5.82 11.97
N ARG A 301 4.05 7.10 11.81
CA ARG A 301 5.02 8.21 11.63
C ARG A 301 5.98 8.32 12.80
N ARG A 302 5.45 8.28 14.03
CA ARG A 302 6.24 8.43 15.26
C ARG A 302 7.24 7.29 15.43
N LEU A 303 6.80 6.05 15.20
CA LEU A 303 7.65 4.86 15.22
C LEU A 303 8.76 4.96 14.18
N TRP A 304 8.40 5.18 12.91
CA TRP A 304 9.38 5.28 11.82
C TRP A 304 10.43 6.36 12.10
N ALA A 305 10.00 7.56 12.49
CA ALA A 305 10.92 8.66 12.78
C ALA A 305 11.91 8.31 13.90
N ARG A 306 11.43 7.65 14.96
CA ARG A 306 12.26 7.19 16.09
C ARG A 306 13.26 6.14 15.64
N GLU A 307 12.83 5.09 14.95
CA GLU A 307 13.74 4.03 14.50
C GLU A 307 14.80 4.56 13.54
N MET A 308 14.43 5.40 12.57
CA MET A 308 15.38 5.99 11.63
C MET A 308 16.45 6.84 12.32
N ARG A 309 16.06 7.61 13.34
CA ARG A 309 16.98 8.51 14.06
C ARG A 309 17.79 7.79 15.15
N GLU A 310 17.13 6.98 15.96
CA GLU A 310 17.67 6.43 17.20
C GLU A 310 18.35 5.07 16.97
N THR A 311 17.77 4.22 16.11
CA THR A 311 18.29 2.88 15.80
C THR A 311 19.29 2.93 14.65
N PHE A 312 18.94 3.59 13.54
CA PHE A 312 19.80 3.64 12.35
C PHE A 312 20.68 4.89 12.23
N GLY A 313 20.50 5.89 13.10
CA GLY A 313 21.40 7.04 13.19
C GLY A 313 21.31 8.05 12.03
N ALA A 314 20.23 8.03 11.24
CA ALA A 314 20.01 8.95 10.13
C ALA A 314 20.07 10.41 10.59
N LYS A 315 20.72 11.29 9.81
CA LYS A 315 20.99 12.68 10.17
C LYS A 315 20.08 13.66 9.45
N ASP A 316 19.65 13.35 8.22
CA ASP A 316 18.72 14.18 7.46
C ASP A 316 17.28 13.99 8.02
N PRO A 317 16.61 15.06 8.48
CA PRO A 317 15.22 14.97 8.90
C PRO A 317 14.26 14.36 7.87
N ARG A 318 14.57 14.47 6.57
CA ARG A 318 13.79 13.84 5.49
C ARG A 318 13.85 12.31 5.52
N SER A 319 14.92 11.73 6.05
CA SER A 319 15.06 10.28 6.25
C SER A 319 14.10 9.75 7.32
N TRP A 320 13.65 10.63 8.22
CA TRP A 320 12.70 10.31 9.29
C TRP A 320 11.24 10.45 8.83
N TRP A 321 10.99 10.93 7.61
CA TRP A 321 9.64 11.12 7.11
C TRP A 321 9.04 9.78 6.69
N MET A 322 7.85 9.50 7.21
CA MET A 322 7.00 8.43 6.68
C MET A 322 5.92 9.04 5.78
N ARG A 323 6.19 9.04 4.47
CA ARG A 323 5.18 9.38 3.46
C ARG A 323 4.41 8.13 3.11
N PHE A 324 3.08 8.21 3.10
CA PHE A 324 2.28 7.05 2.80
C PHE A 324 1.11 7.34 1.85
N HIS A 325 0.86 6.38 0.98
CA HIS A 325 -0.40 6.21 0.28
C HIS A 325 -1.39 5.49 1.21
N THR A 326 -2.67 5.77 1.04
CA THR A 326 -3.74 5.05 1.72
C THR A 326 -4.77 4.58 0.72
N GLN A 327 -5.29 3.37 0.91
CA GLN A 327 -6.44 2.85 0.19
C GLN A 327 -7.50 2.45 1.21
N THR A 328 -8.74 2.84 0.93
CA THR A 328 -9.92 2.39 1.70
C THR A 328 -10.03 0.85 1.65
N ALA A 329 -10.58 0.21 2.68
CA ALA A 329 -10.57 -1.25 2.80
C ALA A 329 -11.51 -1.94 1.80
N GLY A 330 -10.97 -2.80 0.93
CA GLY A 330 -11.73 -3.57 -0.07
C GLY A 330 -12.54 -4.68 0.58
N CYS A 331 -11.91 -5.43 1.49
CA CYS A 331 -12.51 -6.51 2.27
C CYS A 331 -13.70 -6.08 3.13
N SER A 332 -13.85 -4.77 3.35
CA SER A 332 -14.96 -4.19 4.12
C SER A 332 -16.22 -3.89 3.29
N LEU A 333 -16.10 -3.94 1.96
CA LEU A 333 -17.17 -3.61 1.02
C LEU A 333 -17.97 -4.86 0.65
N THR A 334 -19.27 -4.70 0.43
CA THR A 334 -20.22 -5.82 0.31
C THR A 334 -20.79 -5.91 -1.10
N ALA A 335 -21.05 -7.13 -1.56
CA ALA A 335 -21.77 -7.37 -2.83
C ALA A 335 -23.27 -7.03 -2.69
N GLN A 336 -23.83 -7.27 -1.51
CA GLN A 336 -25.18 -6.89 -1.14
C GLN A 336 -25.25 -5.39 -0.90
N GLN A 337 -26.32 -4.75 -1.38
CA GLN A 337 -26.58 -3.31 -1.25
C GLN A 337 -25.33 -2.46 -1.57
N PRO A 338 -24.75 -2.58 -2.78
CA PRO A 338 -23.45 -2.00 -3.12
C PRO A 338 -23.40 -0.48 -2.93
N GLU A 339 -24.51 0.24 -3.05
CA GLU A 339 -24.59 1.68 -2.79
C GLU A 339 -24.14 2.06 -1.37
N VAL A 340 -24.34 1.18 -0.38
CA VAL A 340 -23.90 1.37 1.01
C VAL A 340 -22.37 1.47 1.09
N ASN A 341 -21.65 0.88 0.14
CA ASN A 341 -20.19 0.98 0.07
C ASN A 341 -19.71 2.43 -0.13
N LEU A 342 -20.49 3.31 -0.77
CA LEU A 342 -20.12 4.73 -0.84
C LEU A 342 -20.02 5.37 0.55
N ILE A 343 -20.91 4.99 1.47
CA ILE A 343 -20.92 5.50 2.84
C ILE A 343 -19.70 4.97 3.59
N ARG A 344 -19.41 3.67 3.47
CA ARG A 344 -18.21 3.02 4.06
C ARG A 344 -16.93 3.69 3.58
N THR A 345 -16.75 3.77 2.26
CA THR A 345 -15.60 4.43 1.63
C THR A 345 -15.47 5.89 2.05
N THR A 346 -16.57 6.62 2.23
CA THR A 346 -16.52 8.03 2.70
C THR A 346 -15.96 8.14 4.12
N ILE A 347 -16.39 7.28 5.03
CA ILE A 347 -15.88 7.25 6.42
C ILE A 347 -14.39 6.89 6.44
N GLN A 348 -14.00 5.86 5.68
CA GLN A 348 -12.62 5.41 5.54
C GLN A 348 -11.72 6.49 4.92
N ALA A 349 -12.18 7.14 3.84
CA ALA A 349 -11.48 8.26 3.22
C ALA A 349 -11.27 9.42 4.20
N LEU A 350 -12.29 9.75 5.00
CA LEU A 350 -12.18 10.78 6.02
C LEU A 350 -11.15 10.41 7.10
N ALA A 351 -11.13 9.15 7.57
CA ALA A 351 -10.12 8.68 8.51
C ALA A 351 -8.70 8.76 7.93
N ALA A 352 -8.51 8.39 6.65
CA ALA A 352 -7.22 8.51 5.96
C ALA A 352 -6.72 9.96 5.88
N VAL A 353 -7.65 10.89 5.58
CA VAL A 353 -7.37 12.33 5.53
C VAL A 353 -7.03 12.85 6.93
N LEU A 354 -7.84 12.59 7.96
CA LEU A 354 -7.53 13.03 9.32
C LEU A 354 -6.26 12.38 9.88
N GLY A 355 -5.92 11.20 9.39
CA GLY A 355 -4.66 10.51 9.65
C GLY A 355 -3.44 11.12 8.99
N GLY A 356 -3.61 12.03 8.01
CA GLY A 356 -2.52 12.76 7.36
C GLY A 356 -1.86 12.03 6.18
N THR A 357 -2.63 11.28 5.38
CA THR A 357 -2.15 10.61 4.15
C THR A 357 -1.61 11.57 3.08
N GLN A 358 -0.64 11.13 2.26
CA GLN A 358 -0.09 11.95 1.16
C GLN A 358 -0.77 11.67 -0.19
N SER A 359 -1.34 10.49 -0.35
CA SER A 359 -2.08 10.09 -1.55
C SER A 359 -3.18 9.11 -1.18
N LEU A 360 -4.35 9.22 -1.78
CA LEU A 360 -5.52 8.42 -1.40
C LEU A 360 -6.16 7.76 -2.63
N HIS A 361 -6.40 6.45 -2.51
CA HIS A 361 -7.32 5.69 -3.34
C HIS A 361 -8.63 5.48 -2.58
N THR A 362 -9.75 5.67 -3.26
CA THR A 362 -11.08 5.37 -2.74
C THR A 362 -11.67 4.27 -3.58
N ASN A 363 -12.00 3.16 -2.95
CA ASN A 363 -12.61 2.01 -3.61
C ASN A 363 -13.99 2.41 -4.13
N SER A 364 -14.37 1.75 -5.21
CA SER A 364 -15.65 2.01 -5.85
C SER A 364 -16.76 1.20 -5.20
N TRP A 365 -18.02 1.56 -5.42
CA TRP A 365 -19.15 0.86 -4.80
C TRP A 365 -19.35 -0.59 -5.29
N ASP A 366 -18.72 -0.95 -6.40
CA ASP A 366 -18.78 -2.20 -7.14
C ASP A 366 -17.60 -3.14 -6.81
N GLU A 367 -16.79 -2.77 -5.81
CA GLU A 367 -15.55 -3.46 -5.40
C GLU A 367 -15.72 -4.97 -5.21
N ALA A 368 -16.78 -5.38 -4.52
CA ALA A 368 -17.02 -6.80 -4.21
C ALA A 368 -17.54 -7.62 -5.42
N LEU A 369 -17.75 -6.97 -6.58
CA LEU A 369 -18.38 -7.57 -7.75
C LEU A 369 -17.47 -7.59 -8.97
N ALA A 370 -16.75 -6.48 -9.24
CA ALA A 370 -15.87 -6.35 -10.40
C ALA A 370 -14.92 -5.15 -10.26
N LEU A 371 -13.99 -5.04 -11.21
CA LEU A 371 -13.26 -3.80 -11.46
C LEU A 371 -14.22 -2.62 -11.73
N PRO A 372 -13.83 -1.39 -11.37
CA PRO A 372 -14.75 -0.26 -11.34
C PRO A 372 -15.22 0.17 -12.74
N SER A 373 -16.53 0.24 -12.90
CA SER A 373 -17.16 0.94 -14.02
C SER A 373 -16.79 2.43 -14.03
N GLU A 374 -16.97 3.12 -15.17
CA GLU A 374 -16.68 4.57 -15.23
C GLU A 374 -17.50 5.39 -14.23
N LYS A 375 -18.77 5.03 -14.03
CA LYS A 375 -19.64 5.68 -13.05
C LYS A 375 -19.11 5.49 -11.63
N ALA A 376 -18.71 4.26 -11.31
CA ALA A 376 -18.23 3.92 -9.98
C ALA A 376 -16.89 4.62 -9.69
N ALA A 377 -15.94 4.56 -10.63
CA ALA A 377 -14.66 5.26 -10.51
C ALA A 377 -14.82 6.79 -10.38
N ARG A 378 -15.77 7.39 -11.12
CA ARG A 378 -16.07 8.82 -10.99
C ARG A 378 -16.62 9.15 -9.60
N LEU A 379 -17.56 8.36 -9.08
CA LEU A 379 -18.12 8.59 -7.74
C LEU A 379 -17.08 8.41 -6.63
N ALA A 380 -16.21 7.40 -6.75
CA ALA A 380 -15.09 7.22 -5.84
C ALA A 380 -14.18 8.45 -5.80
N LEU A 381 -13.89 9.07 -6.96
CA LEU A 381 -13.14 10.33 -7.01
C LEU A 381 -13.91 11.50 -6.38
N ARG A 382 -15.23 11.58 -6.57
CA ARG A 382 -16.08 12.62 -5.96
C ARG A 382 -16.07 12.57 -4.44
N VAL A 383 -15.98 11.39 -3.82
CA VAL A 383 -15.82 11.25 -2.36
C VAL A 383 -14.61 12.08 -1.88
N GLN A 384 -13.46 11.94 -2.54
CA GLN A 384 -12.26 12.70 -2.16
C GLN A 384 -12.43 14.21 -2.38
N GLN A 385 -13.07 14.60 -3.48
CA GLN A 385 -13.29 16.01 -3.81
C GLN A 385 -14.24 16.68 -2.81
N VAL A 386 -15.32 16.00 -2.40
CA VAL A 386 -16.23 16.50 -1.35
C VAL A 386 -15.50 16.66 -0.01
N ILE A 387 -14.69 15.67 0.39
CA ILE A 387 -13.90 15.79 1.63
C ILE A 387 -12.92 16.97 1.52
N ALA A 388 -12.22 17.11 0.40
CA ALA A 388 -11.22 18.16 0.21
C ALA A 388 -11.81 19.58 0.16
N HIS A 389 -12.98 19.75 -0.46
CA HIS A 389 -13.52 21.07 -0.82
C HIS A 389 -14.72 21.51 0.00
N GLU A 390 -15.48 20.60 0.61
CA GLU A 390 -16.75 20.94 1.28
C GLU A 390 -16.74 20.66 2.79
N SER A 391 -15.95 19.68 3.26
CA SER A 391 -16.02 19.24 4.66
C SER A 391 -15.31 20.15 5.68
N GLY A 392 -14.39 21.01 5.21
CA GLY A 392 -13.57 21.88 6.07
C GLY A 392 -12.42 21.19 6.82
N VAL A 393 -12.24 19.86 6.68
CA VAL A 393 -11.24 19.09 7.43
C VAL A 393 -9.80 19.44 7.05
N VAL A 394 -9.59 20.03 5.88
CA VAL A 394 -8.28 20.48 5.38
C VAL A 394 -7.80 21.81 5.99
N ASN A 395 -8.67 22.51 6.73
CA ASN A 395 -8.41 23.86 7.24
C ASN A 395 -7.45 23.88 8.45
N THR A 396 -7.28 22.75 9.15
CA THR A 396 -6.37 22.63 10.28
C THR A 396 -5.55 21.34 10.19
N VAL A 397 -4.33 21.37 10.70
CA VAL A 397 -3.41 20.22 10.66
C VAL A 397 -3.62 19.36 11.89
N ASP A 398 -3.77 18.04 11.69
CA ASP A 398 -4.02 17.05 12.76
C ASP A 398 -5.12 17.52 13.74
N PRO A 399 -6.37 17.72 13.26
CA PRO A 399 -7.48 18.23 14.07
C PRO A 399 -7.82 17.35 15.28
N LEU A 400 -7.44 16.08 15.24
CA LEU A 400 -7.67 15.12 16.32
C LEU A 400 -6.53 15.10 17.36
N GLY A 401 -5.44 15.85 17.12
CA GLY A 401 -4.36 16.01 18.07
C GLY A 401 -4.83 16.66 19.37
N GLY A 402 -4.50 16.02 20.50
CA GLY A 402 -4.96 16.40 21.85
C GLY A 402 -6.25 15.69 22.30
N SER A 403 -6.93 14.94 21.44
CA SER A 403 -8.04 14.08 21.87
C SER A 403 -7.55 12.97 22.78
N TYR A 404 -8.02 12.92 24.03
CA TYR A 404 -7.57 11.92 25.02
C TYR A 404 -7.69 10.48 24.49
N PHE A 405 -8.76 10.19 23.74
CA PHE A 405 -8.96 8.86 23.15
C PHE A 405 -7.96 8.56 22.04
N VAL A 406 -7.78 9.47 21.09
CA VAL A 406 -6.87 9.25 19.94
C VAL A 406 -5.41 9.19 20.40
N GLU A 407 -5.01 10.02 21.37
CA GLU A 407 -3.65 9.98 21.90
C GLU A 407 -3.35 8.69 22.68
N ALA A 408 -4.28 8.24 23.52
CA ALA A 408 -4.14 6.97 24.22
C ALA A 408 -4.08 5.80 23.22
N LEU A 409 -4.96 5.79 22.22
CA LEU A 409 -4.99 4.75 21.20
C LEU A 409 -3.73 4.74 20.32
N THR A 410 -3.18 5.91 19.96
CA THR A 410 -1.90 6.02 19.26
C THR A 410 -0.75 5.44 20.09
N GLN A 411 -0.73 5.71 21.39
CA GLN A 411 0.29 5.15 22.29
C GLN A 411 0.16 3.62 22.42
N GLU A 412 -1.06 3.12 22.60
CA GLU A 412 -1.32 1.70 22.73
C GLU A 412 -0.95 0.90 21.45
N LEU A 413 -1.21 1.46 20.26
CA LEU A 413 -0.78 0.87 18.99
C LEU A 413 0.75 0.89 18.82
N GLU A 414 1.42 1.94 19.28
CA GLU A 414 2.89 1.99 19.29
C GLU A 414 3.47 0.88 20.18
N GLU A 415 2.90 0.68 21.38
CA GLU A 415 3.34 -0.36 22.31
C GLU A 415 3.12 -1.77 21.76
N GLU A 416 1.98 -2.00 21.11
CA GLU A 416 1.68 -3.25 20.42
C GLU A 416 2.69 -3.52 19.29
N ALA A 417 2.97 -2.53 18.44
CA ALA A 417 3.93 -2.68 17.37
C ALA A 417 5.35 -2.98 17.87
N ARG A 418 5.80 -2.30 18.94
CA ARG A 418 7.09 -2.60 19.57
C ARG A 418 7.15 -4.01 20.17
N ALA A 419 6.02 -4.55 20.65
CA ALA A 419 5.96 -5.93 21.13
C ALA A 419 6.14 -6.93 19.99
N TYR A 420 5.52 -6.68 18.83
CA TYR A 420 5.74 -7.48 17.63
C TYR A 420 7.17 -7.36 17.10
N PHE A 421 7.78 -6.17 17.09
CA PHE A 421 9.19 -6.02 16.71
C PHE A 421 10.08 -6.94 17.54
N ARG A 422 9.89 -6.98 18.88
CA ARG A 422 10.64 -7.91 19.74
C ARG A 422 10.40 -9.38 19.38
N ARG A 423 9.15 -9.79 19.16
CA ARG A 423 8.82 -11.18 18.75
C ARG A 423 9.50 -11.54 17.42
N ILE A 424 9.53 -10.62 16.45
CA ILE A 424 10.17 -10.84 15.14
C ILE A 424 11.69 -10.97 15.30
N GLU A 425 12.32 -10.11 16.09
CA GLU A 425 13.76 -10.19 16.39
C GLU A 425 14.11 -11.50 17.13
N ASP A 426 13.28 -11.94 18.09
CA ASP A 426 13.46 -13.23 18.80
C ASP A 426 13.39 -14.44 17.85
N LEU A 427 12.69 -14.32 16.71
CA LEU A 427 12.63 -15.32 15.64
C LEU A 427 13.79 -15.21 14.63
N GLY A 428 14.68 -14.23 14.79
CA GLY A 428 15.84 -14.00 13.92
C GLY A 428 15.61 -12.98 12.80
N GLY A 429 14.54 -12.18 12.88
CA GLY A 429 14.21 -11.15 11.89
C GLY A 429 13.09 -11.54 10.92
N VAL A 430 12.82 -10.68 9.95
CA VAL A 430 11.64 -10.80 9.06
C VAL A 430 11.71 -12.06 8.19
N ILE A 431 12.82 -12.31 7.48
CA ILE A 431 12.92 -13.45 6.56
C ILE A 431 12.80 -14.80 7.31
N PRO A 432 13.49 -15.03 8.45
CA PRO A 432 13.25 -16.21 9.27
C PRO A 432 11.79 -16.33 9.75
N ALA A 433 11.17 -15.23 10.19
CA ALA A 433 9.77 -15.23 10.62
C ALA A 433 8.79 -15.59 9.47
N ILE A 434 9.06 -15.14 8.23
CA ILE A 434 8.33 -15.54 7.03
C ILE A 434 8.45 -17.06 6.80
N ARG A 435 9.68 -17.61 6.84
CA ARG A 435 9.92 -19.05 6.66
C ARG A 435 9.25 -19.90 7.73
N MET A 436 9.19 -19.38 8.95
CA MET A 436 8.49 -20.03 10.05
C MET A 436 6.96 -19.90 9.96
N GLY A 437 6.42 -19.14 9.00
CA GLY A 437 4.98 -18.91 8.85
C GLY A 437 4.36 -18.05 9.97
N PHE A 438 5.18 -17.26 10.68
CA PHE A 438 4.74 -16.49 11.84
C PHE A 438 3.67 -15.47 11.47
N PHE A 439 3.93 -14.65 10.44
CA PHE A 439 3.03 -13.59 10.03
C PHE A 439 1.69 -14.15 9.52
N GLN A 440 1.73 -15.17 8.67
CA GLN A 440 0.54 -15.81 8.12
C GLN A 440 -0.37 -16.39 9.22
N ARG A 441 0.22 -17.01 10.26
CA ARG A 441 -0.57 -17.52 11.41
C ARG A 441 -1.23 -16.41 12.20
N GLU A 442 -0.49 -15.34 12.52
CA GLU A 442 -1.04 -14.20 13.28
C GLU A 442 -2.16 -13.49 12.51
N ILE A 443 -2.04 -13.38 11.18
CA ILE A 443 -3.09 -12.84 10.30
C ILE A 443 -4.30 -13.79 10.24
N ALA A 444 -4.06 -15.08 10.04
CA ALA A 444 -5.14 -16.08 9.96
C ALA A 444 -5.95 -16.17 11.26
N GLU A 445 -5.30 -16.08 12.42
CA GLU A 445 -5.96 -16.08 13.72
C GLU A 445 -6.85 -14.83 13.90
N ALA A 446 -6.34 -13.64 13.52
CA ALA A 446 -7.12 -12.40 13.56
C ALA A 446 -8.32 -12.44 12.60
N SER A 447 -8.11 -12.92 11.38
CA SER A 447 -9.14 -13.08 10.35
C SER A 447 -10.24 -14.06 10.80
N TYR A 448 -9.85 -15.21 11.35
CA TYR A 448 -10.78 -16.22 11.86
C TYR A 448 -11.64 -15.68 13.01
N ARG A 449 -11.03 -14.94 13.95
CA ARG A 449 -11.78 -14.28 15.03
C ARG A 449 -12.80 -13.28 14.47
N TYR A 450 -12.39 -12.42 13.53
CA TYR A 450 -13.29 -11.45 12.91
C TYR A 450 -14.48 -12.13 12.22
N GLN A 451 -14.21 -13.17 11.41
CA GLN A 451 -15.27 -13.90 10.71
C GLN A 451 -16.25 -14.55 11.70
N ARG A 452 -15.75 -15.15 12.78
CA ARG A 452 -16.60 -15.70 13.84
C ARG A 452 -17.51 -14.66 14.49
N GLU A 453 -16.98 -13.46 14.79
CA GLU A 453 -17.81 -12.37 15.34
C GLU A 453 -18.94 -11.97 14.39
N VAL A 454 -18.68 -11.98 13.08
CA VAL A 454 -19.69 -11.68 12.04
C VAL A 454 -20.74 -12.79 11.95
N ASP A 455 -20.30 -14.06 11.90
CA ASP A 455 -21.17 -15.23 11.77
C ASP A 455 -22.05 -15.44 13.01
N GLU A 456 -21.52 -15.15 14.20
CA GLU A 456 -22.23 -15.23 15.48
C GLU A 456 -23.12 -14.00 15.73
N GLY A 457 -23.15 -13.02 14.82
CA GLY A 457 -23.95 -11.80 14.94
C GLY A 457 -23.46 -10.83 16.02
N GLN A 458 -22.28 -11.06 16.60
CA GLN A 458 -21.65 -10.15 17.56
C GLN A 458 -21.18 -8.87 16.89
N ARG A 459 -20.85 -8.96 15.60
CA ARG A 459 -20.47 -7.84 14.75
C ARG A 459 -21.46 -7.68 13.61
N VAL A 460 -22.11 -6.52 13.58
CA VAL A 460 -23.09 -6.18 12.54
C VAL A 460 -22.40 -5.71 11.27
N VAL A 461 -22.74 -6.33 10.15
CA VAL A 461 -22.40 -5.91 8.79
C VAL A 461 -23.71 -5.60 8.06
N VAL A 462 -24.00 -4.29 7.93
CA VAL A 462 -25.25 -3.78 7.33
C VAL A 462 -25.44 -4.33 5.91
N GLY A 463 -26.61 -4.92 5.66
CA GLY A 463 -27.00 -5.54 4.40
C GLY A 463 -26.52 -6.98 4.20
N VAL A 464 -25.73 -7.51 5.15
CA VAL A 464 -25.21 -8.89 5.10
C VAL A 464 -25.83 -9.76 6.19
N ASN A 465 -25.64 -9.41 7.47
CA ASN A 465 -26.22 -10.17 8.59
C ASN A 465 -27.35 -9.42 9.32
N GLU A 466 -27.46 -8.11 9.13
CA GLU A 466 -28.54 -7.27 9.66
C GLU A 466 -29.01 -6.28 8.59
N TYR A 467 -30.29 -5.91 8.63
CA TYR A 467 -30.93 -5.07 7.62
C TYR A 467 -30.83 -5.65 6.20
N VAL A 468 -30.95 -6.97 6.10
CA VAL A 468 -30.87 -7.72 4.84
C VAL A 468 -32.08 -7.42 3.96
N LEU A 469 -31.83 -7.21 2.67
CA LEU A 469 -32.85 -7.03 1.64
C LEU A 469 -32.66 -8.09 0.54
N GLU A 470 -33.77 -8.61 0.04
CA GLU A 470 -33.79 -9.49 -1.14
C GLU A 470 -34.10 -8.64 -2.38
N GLU A 471 -33.05 -8.06 -2.99
CA GLU A 471 -33.17 -7.24 -4.20
C GLU A 471 -32.11 -7.63 -5.24
N PRO A 472 -32.42 -7.54 -6.54
CA PRO A 472 -31.42 -7.77 -7.59
C PRO A 472 -30.37 -6.65 -7.57
N ILE A 473 -29.13 -7.00 -7.91
CA ILE A 473 -28.05 -6.02 -8.08
C ILE A 473 -28.25 -5.29 -9.42
N GLU A 474 -28.53 -3.99 -9.38
CA GLU A 474 -28.85 -3.18 -10.57
C GLU A 474 -27.72 -2.23 -11.03
N ILE A 475 -26.52 -2.35 -10.46
CA ILE A 475 -25.40 -1.46 -10.81
C ILE A 475 -24.70 -1.89 -12.12
N PRO A 476 -24.09 -0.95 -12.87
CA PRO A 476 -23.25 -1.30 -14.02
C PRO A 476 -22.01 -2.08 -13.58
N ILE A 477 -21.78 -3.25 -14.19
CA ILE A 477 -20.62 -4.10 -13.94
C ILE A 477 -19.69 -4.10 -15.16
N LEU A 478 -18.42 -3.78 -14.95
CA LEU A 478 -17.41 -3.86 -15.99
C LEU A 478 -17.12 -5.32 -16.32
N ARG A 479 -17.23 -5.69 -17.61
CA ARG A 479 -16.82 -7.01 -18.11
C ARG A 479 -15.60 -6.83 -19.00
N VAL A 480 -14.50 -7.45 -18.63
CA VAL A 480 -13.26 -7.42 -19.40
C VAL A 480 -13.31 -8.46 -20.51
N ASP A 481 -12.99 -8.03 -21.73
CA ASP A 481 -12.87 -8.86 -22.95
C ASP A 481 -13.93 -9.97 -23.10
N PRO A 482 -15.24 -9.64 -23.06
CA PRO A 482 -16.29 -10.66 -23.12
C PRO A 482 -16.33 -11.43 -24.45
N THR A 483 -15.68 -10.91 -25.50
CA THR A 483 -15.62 -11.52 -26.85
C THR A 483 -14.33 -12.32 -27.09
N GLY A 484 -13.33 -12.22 -26.21
CA GLY A 484 -11.99 -12.79 -26.43
C GLY A 484 -11.21 -12.12 -27.57
N GLU A 485 -11.62 -10.92 -28.00
CA GLU A 485 -10.94 -10.17 -29.06
C GLU A 485 -9.68 -9.47 -28.52
N GLY A 486 -9.75 -8.94 -27.29
CA GLY A 486 -8.61 -8.31 -26.62
C GLY A 486 -7.45 -9.29 -26.48
N TYR A 487 -7.72 -10.49 -25.97
CA TYR A 487 -6.72 -11.55 -25.82
C TYR A 487 -6.06 -11.90 -27.16
N ARG A 488 -6.86 -12.09 -28.22
CA ARG A 488 -6.35 -12.41 -29.56
C ARG A 488 -5.42 -11.31 -30.09
N ARG A 489 -5.81 -10.04 -29.92
CA ARG A 489 -5.00 -8.89 -30.32
C ARG A 489 -3.69 -8.81 -29.53
N GLN A 490 -3.72 -9.05 -28.22
CA GLN A 490 -2.52 -9.06 -27.38
C GLN A 490 -1.53 -10.15 -27.82
N VAL A 491 -2.01 -11.38 -28.04
CA VAL A 491 -1.19 -12.50 -28.49
C VAL A 491 -0.63 -12.26 -29.90
N GLU A 492 -1.41 -11.72 -30.82
CA GLU A 492 -0.95 -11.38 -32.17
C GLU A 492 0.15 -10.31 -32.13
N ARG A 493 -0.04 -9.24 -31.35
CA ARG A 493 0.97 -8.19 -31.14
C ARG A 493 2.28 -8.75 -30.60
N LEU A 494 2.21 -9.66 -29.63
CA LEU A 494 3.37 -10.32 -29.05
C LEU A 494 4.11 -11.20 -30.07
N ARG A 495 3.37 -11.95 -30.90
CA ARG A 495 3.96 -12.75 -31.98
C ARG A 495 4.64 -11.89 -33.04
N GLU A 496 4.01 -10.79 -33.44
CA GLU A 496 4.59 -9.81 -34.35
C GLU A 496 5.88 -9.21 -33.79
N LEU A 497 5.87 -8.78 -32.52
CA LEU A 497 7.05 -8.26 -31.84
C LEU A 497 8.23 -9.23 -31.91
N ARG A 498 8.01 -10.50 -31.56
CA ARG A 498 9.05 -11.54 -31.57
C ARG A 498 9.60 -11.79 -32.99
N ARG A 499 8.78 -11.61 -34.03
CA ARG A 499 9.20 -11.74 -35.45
C ARG A 499 10.01 -10.55 -35.95
N GLU A 500 9.68 -9.34 -35.52
CA GLU A 500 10.25 -8.09 -36.06
C GLU A 500 11.54 -7.63 -35.35
N ARG A 501 11.69 -7.93 -34.06
CA ARG A 501 12.82 -7.47 -33.26
C ARG A 501 14.15 -8.11 -33.68
N ASP A 502 15.27 -7.48 -33.31
CA ASP A 502 16.60 -8.07 -33.50
C ASP A 502 16.84 -9.20 -32.49
N ASN A 503 16.57 -10.44 -32.92
CA ASN A 503 16.72 -11.61 -32.07
C ASN A 503 18.20 -11.92 -31.71
N ARG A 504 19.19 -11.40 -32.45
CA ARG A 504 20.60 -11.53 -32.04
C ARG A 504 20.91 -10.61 -30.87
N GLU A 505 20.35 -9.40 -30.90
CA GLU A 505 20.46 -8.44 -29.82
C GLU A 505 19.75 -8.95 -28.56
N VAL A 506 18.51 -9.43 -28.68
CA VAL A 506 17.75 -10.05 -27.57
C VAL A 506 18.57 -11.14 -26.89
N ALA A 507 19.10 -12.10 -27.67
CA ALA A 507 19.91 -13.18 -27.12
C ALA A 507 21.19 -12.67 -26.43
N ARG A 508 21.77 -11.54 -26.88
CA ARG A 508 22.92 -10.91 -26.24
C ARG A 508 22.54 -10.26 -24.92
N CYS A 509 21.45 -9.49 -24.88
CA CYS A 509 20.95 -8.84 -23.67
C CYS A 509 20.58 -9.87 -22.59
N LEU A 510 19.84 -10.92 -22.95
CA LEU A 510 19.45 -11.99 -22.01
C LEU A 510 20.67 -12.70 -21.40
N ARG A 511 21.72 -12.99 -22.19
CA ARG A 511 22.97 -13.55 -21.65
C ARG A 511 23.72 -12.61 -20.71
N ARG A 512 23.71 -11.30 -20.98
CA ARG A 512 24.31 -10.31 -20.07
C ARG A 512 23.53 -10.21 -18.77
N LEU A 513 22.20 -10.19 -18.86
CA LEU A 513 21.33 -10.23 -17.69
C LEU A 513 21.58 -11.47 -16.85
N GLU A 514 21.67 -12.65 -17.47
CA GLU A 514 22.01 -13.90 -16.79
C GLU A 514 23.35 -13.80 -16.03
N GLN A 515 24.38 -13.22 -16.66
CA GLN A 515 25.69 -12.98 -16.03
C GLN A 515 25.58 -12.01 -14.84
N ALA A 516 24.82 -10.92 -14.99
CA ALA A 516 24.60 -9.96 -13.92
C ALA A 516 23.86 -10.59 -12.73
N CYS A 517 22.81 -11.38 -13.01
CA CYS A 517 22.06 -12.12 -12.00
C CYS A 517 22.95 -13.14 -11.24
N ARG A 518 23.88 -13.82 -11.93
CA ARG A 518 24.85 -14.73 -11.28
C ARG A 518 25.94 -13.98 -10.50
N GLY A 519 26.29 -12.77 -10.93
CA GLY A 519 27.30 -11.92 -10.30
C GLY A 519 26.75 -11.07 -9.15
N GLN A 520 27.45 -9.98 -8.84
CA GLN A 520 27.08 -8.97 -7.83
C GLN A 520 26.80 -7.59 -8.43
N GLU A 521 26.80 -7.51 -9.77
CA GLU A 521 26.45 -6.29 -10.49
C GLU A 521 24.97 -5.93 -10.23
N ASN A 522 24.70 -4.63 -10.25
CA ASN A 522 23.34 -4.12 -10.21
C ASN A 522 22.62 -4.49 -11.53
N VAL A 523 21.44 -5.12 -11.43
CA VAL A 523 20.74 -5.65 -12.61
C VAL A 523 19.99 -4.58 -13.42
N MET A 524 19.70 -3.39 -12.87
CA MET A 524 18.83 -2.40 -13.52
C MET A 524 19.35 -1.90 -14.88
N PRO A 525 20.64 -1.58 -15.07
CA PRO A 525 21.16 -1.20 -16.39
C PRO A 525 20.93 -2.30 -17.44
N HIS A 526 21.15 -3.57 -17.07
CA HIS A 526 20.96 -4.72 -17.96
C HIS A 526 19.49 -4.95 -18.29
N LEU A 527 18.59 -4.71 -17.34
CA LEU A 527 17.14 -4.72 -17.56
C LEU A 527 16.71 -3.65 -18.55
N ILE A 528 17.21 -2.42 -18.42
CA ILE A 528 16.89 -1.32 -19.35
C ILE A 528 17.40 -1.65 -20.76
N GLU A 529 18.60 -2.22 -20.90
CA GLU A 529 19.10 -2.70 -22.19
C GLU A 529 18.20 -3.79 -22.78
N ALA A 530 17.82 -4.79 -21.98
CA ALA A 530 16.98 -5.90 -22.42
C ALA A 530 15.60 -5.44 -22.90
N VAL A 531 14.90 -4.59 -22.14
CA VAL A 531 13.58 -4.09 -22.55
C VAL A 531 13.67 -3.18 -23.78
N LYS A 532 14.74 -2.40 -23.93
CA LYS A 532 14.99 -1.58 -25.13
C LYS A 532 15.27 -2.42 -26.38
N ALA A 533 15.85 -3.61 -26.21
CA ALA A 533 15.98 -4.63 -27.25
C ALA A 533 14.67 -5.41 -27.50
N TYR A 534 13.58 -5.05 -26.81
CA TYR A 534 12.29 -5.74 -26.83
C TYR A 534 12.36 -7.22 -26.41
N CYS A 535 13.22 -7.53 -25.43
CA CYS A 535 13.02 -8.74 -24.63
C CYS A 535 11.66 -8.64 -23.94
N THR A 536 10.92 -9.74 -23.94
CA THR A 536 9.60 -9.80 -23.30
C THR A 536 9.74 -9.93 -21.78
N LEU A 537 8.66 -9.66 -21.06
CA LEU A 537 8.58 -9.86 -19.62
C LEU A 537 8.88 -11.32 -19.26
N GLY A 538 8.23 -12.26 -19.95
CA GLY A 538 8.42 -13.70 -19.77
C GLY A 538 9.88 -14.11 -19.96
N GLU A 539 10.52 -13.72 -21.07
CA GLU A 539 11.92 -14.08 -21.34
C GLU A 539 12.90 -13.52 -20.29
N ILE A 540 12.68 -12.30 -19.81
CA ILE A 540 13.50 -11.69 -18.77
C ILE A 540 13.31 -12.43 -17.45
N CYS A 541 12.06 -12.71 -17.07
CA CYS A 541 11.74 -13.41 -15.84
C CYS A 541 12.21 -14.87 -15.89
N ASP A 542 12.17 -15.55 -17.03
CA ASP A 542 12.67 -16.92 -17.21
C ASP A 542 14.18 -16.99 -16.96
N VAL A 543 14.97 -16.05 -17.50
CA VAL A 543 16.40 -15.95 -17.19
C VAL A 543 16.63 -15.80 -15.68
N MET A 544 15.81 -14.98 -15.02
CA MET A 544 15.91 -14.82 -13.57
C MET A 544 15.48 -16.07 -12.80
N ARG A 545 14.43 -16.79 -13.25
CA ARG A 545 13.99 -18.07 -12.67
C ARG A 545 15.09 -19.14 -12.78
N ASP A 546 15.78 -19.19 -13.91
CA ASP A 546 16.89 -20.12 -14.15
C ASP A 546 18.09 -19.86 -13.21
N VAL A 547 18.33 -18.61 -12.82
CA VAL A 547 19.45 -18.23 -11.96
C VAL A 547 19.09 -18.25 -10.47
N PHE A 548 17.93 -17.71 -10.10
CA PHE A 548 17.50 -17.54 -8.71
C PHE A 548 16.65 -18.68 -8.18
N GLY A 549 16.12 -19.54 -9.06
CA GLY A 549 15.11 -20.53 -8.73
C GLY A 549 13.71 -19.91 -8.59
N THR A 550 12.75 -20.75 -8.20
CA THR A 550 11.38 -20.33 -7.91
C THR A 550 11.03 -20.57 -6.45
N TYR A 551 10.11 -19.77 -5.91
CA TYR A 551 9.60 -19.96 -4.56
C TYR A 551 8.26 -20.69 -4.56
N GLN A 552 8.11 -21.61 -3.62
CA GLN A 552 6.84 -22.27 -3.33
C GLN A 552 6.61 -22.16 -1.83
N GLU A 553 5.46 -21.61 -1.44
CA GLU A 553 5.07 -21.53 -0.03
C GLU A 553 4.84 -22.94 0.53
N GLU A 554 5.45 -23.25 1.66
CA GLU A 554 5.13 -24.47 2.40
C GLU A 554 3.78 -24.27 3.10
N ALA A 555 2.87 -25.22 2.95
CA ALA A 555 1.54 -25.09 3.51
C ALA A 555 1.59 -25.02 5.05
N ILE A 556 1.03 -23.95 5.61
CA ILE A 556 0.96 -23.72 7.05
C ILE A 556 -0.37 -24.30 7.54
N TYR A 557 -0.35 -25.52 8.07
CA TYR A 557 -1.50 -26.17 8.72
C TYR A 557 -1.24 -26.41 10.19
#